data_AF-K7GD00-F1
#
_entry.id   AF-K7GD00-F1
#
_cell.length_a   1.000
_cell.length_b   1.000
_cell.length_c   1.000
_cell.angle_alpha   90.00
_cell.angle_beta   90.00
_cell.angle_gamma   90.00
#
_symmetry.space_group_name_H-M   'P 1'
#
loop_
_entity.id
_entity.type
_entity.pdbx_description
1 polymer ?
#
loop_
_entity_poly.entity_id
_entity_poly.type
_entity_poly.pdbx_seq_one_letter_code
_entity_poly.pdbx_strand_id
1 'polypeptide(L)'
;MAGLVLCEPTELYNILNQSTKLSRLTEPNYLCLLDARTKREYNESHVITARRVKLNPMGEYLVPQSVELECVKYCVVYDGKTSSLDDPYYDGSVEDVKGTKPVSVISGSESSSSCSQNAEEGAATQCARVLEQFTRHPVLILKGGYERFTACYHFLRTQKIFWMPQELDAFQPYPVEILPAKLYMGDYRQACDPQIQKDLKIKAQVNISEEIATLFTDESKKLLHVSVTDSPHIFVDDLQDGIEQWILICSYQVCTLVH
;
A
#
# COMPACT_ATOMS: atom_id res chain seq x y z
N MET A 1 1.12 -17.54 -15.98
CA MET A 1 1.19 -17.23 -14.53
C MET A 1 1.01 -15.72 -14.41
N ALA A 2 0.34 -15.24 -13.37
CA ALA A 2 -0.03 -13.82 -13.29
C ALA A 2 1.14 -12.87 -12.98
N GLY A 3 2.30 -13.41 -12.57
CA GLY A 3 3.48 -12.65 -12.21
C GLY A 3 3.51 -12.22 -10.74
N LEU A 4 4.70 -11.86 -10.28
CA LEU A 4 4.94 -11.23 -8.99
C LEU A 4 5.38 -9.78 -9.22
N VAL A 5 4.84 -8.84 -8.44
CA VAL A 5 5.16 -7.41 -8.55
C VAL A 5 5.40 -6.83 -7.16
N LEU A 6 6.41 -5.98 -7.00
CA LEU A 6 6.60 -5.23 -5.77
C LEU A 6 5.60 -4.09 -5.69
N CYS A 7 4.99 -3.94 -4.51
CA CYS A 7 4.03 -2.91 -4.19
C CYS A 7 4.62 -1.97 -3.14
N GLU A 8 4.58 -0.66 -3.39
CA GLU A 8 5.06 0.33 -2.42
C GLU A 8 4.04 0.48 -1.26
N PRO A 9 4.48 0.85 -0.04
CA PRO A 9 3.58 1.03 1.10
C PRO A 9 2.40 1.98 0.82
N THR A 10 2.62 3.03 0.02
CA THR A 10 1.59 3.99 -0.40
C THR A 10 0.51 3.36 -1.27
N GLU A 11 0.88 2.38 -2.11
CA GLU A 11 -0.10 1.67 -2.94
C GLU A 11 -1.02 0.82 -2.07
N LEU A 12 -0.46 0.06 -1.10
CA LEU A 12 -1.29 -0.68 -0.13
C LEU A 12 -2.16 0.25 0.71
N TYR A 13 -1.62 1.38 1.16
CA TYR A 13 -2.40 2.40 1.88
C TYR A 13 -3.61 2.86 1.05
N ASN A 14 -3.40 3.18 -0.23
CA ASN A 14 -4.47 3.61 -1.12
C ASN A 14 -5.47 2.48 -1.38
N ILE A 15 -5.01 1.24 -1.58
CA ILE A 15 -5.89 0.08 -1.77
C ILE A 15 -6.81 -0.10 -0.54
N LEU A 16 -6.28 0.03 0.67
CA LEU A 16 -7.05 -0.07 1.92
C LEU A 16 -8.08 1.06 2.06
N ASN A 17 -7.76 2.25 1.59
CA ASN A 17 -8.55 3.46 1.83
C ASN A 17 -9.44 3.89 0.65
N GLN A 18 -9.46 3.14 -0.45
CA GLN A 18 -10.39 3.42 -1.54
C GLN A 18 -11.85 3.30 -1.09
N SER A 19 -12.62 4.33 -1.42
CA SER A 19 -14.05 4.38 -1.15
C SER A 19 -14.80 5.03 -2.30
N THR A 20 -16.09 4.73 -2.38
CA THR A 20 -17.03 5.49 -3.22
C THR A 20 -18.10 6.06 -2.30
N LYS A 21 -19.23 5.36 -2.13
CA LYS A 21 -20.21 5.63 -1.07
C LYS A 21 -19.87 4.87 0.22
N LEU A 22 -19.25 3.70 0.07
CA LEU A 22 -18.79 2.82 1.15
C LEU A 22 -17.33 2.44 0.87
N SER A 23 -16.66 1.91 1.90
CA SER A 23 -15.33 1.33 1.74
C SER A 23 -15.36 0.19 0.73
N ARG A 24 -14.40 0.16 -0.20
CA ARG A 24 -14.26 -0.94 -1.16
C ARG A 24 -13.85 -2.26 -0.51
N LEU A 25 -13.38 -2.22 0.75
CA LEU A 25 -13.07 -3.42 1.52
C LEU A 25 -14.30 -4.31 1.78
N THR A 26 -15.51 -3.75 1.63
CA THR A 26 -16.78 -4.49 1.72
C THR A 26 -17.02 -5.40 0.51
N GLU A 27 -16.38 -5.12 -0.62
CA GLU A 27 -16.47 -5.93 -1.83
C GLU A 27 -15.67 -7.24 -1.65
N PRO A 28 -16.29 -8.44 -1.73
CA PRO A 28 -15.61 -9.70 -1.44
C PRO A 28 -14.45 -10.03 -2.41
N ASN A 29 -14.50 -9.49 -3.63
CA ASN A 29 -13.51 -9.73 -4.68
C ASN A 29 -12.52 -8.56 -4.85
N TYR A 30 -12.49 -7.60 -3.92
CA TYR A 30 -11.64 -6.42 -4.06
C TYR A 30 -10.22 -6.66 -3.54
N LEU A 31 -10.05 -7.06 -2.28
CA LEU A 31 -8.74 -7.20 -1.64
C LEU A 31 -8.61 -8.53 -0.89
N CYS A 32 -7.54 -9.26 -1.19
CA CYS A 32 -7.03 -10.34 -0.35
C CYS A 32 -5.66 -9.93 0.21
N LEU A 33 -5.63 -9.50 1.47
CA LEU A 33 -4.41 -9.12 2.18
C LEU A 33 -3.92 -10.26 3.08
N LEU A 34 -2.70 -10.73 2.84
CA LEU A 34 -2.15 -11.93 3.46
C LEU A 34 -0.86 -11.62 4.22
N ASP A 35 -0.83 -12.05 5.48
CA ASP A 35 0.33 -11.95 6.36
C ASP A 35 1.07 -13.31 6.38
N ALA A 36 2.28 -13.33 5.84
CA ALA A 36 3.13 -14.52 5.77
C ALA A 36 4.04 -14.69 7.01
N ARG A 37 3.94 -13.82 8.01
CA ARG A 37 4.76 -13.89 9.23
C ARG A 37 4.34 -15.01 10.17
N THR A 38 5.14 -15.22 11.22
CA THR A 38 4.84 -16.22 12.24
C THR A 38 3.55 -15.88 12.99
N LYS A 39 2.93 -16.89 13.62
CA LYS A 39 1.71 -16.69 14.42
C LYS A 39 1.92 -15.66 15.53
N ARG A 40 3.11 -15.67 16.12
CA ARG A 40 3.48 -14.78 17.21
C ARG A 40 3.48 -13.33 16.74
N GLU A 41 4.20 -13.04 15.66
CA GLU A 41 4.28 -11.68 15.10
C GLU A 41 2.91 -11.14 14.67
N TYR A 42 2.09 -11.98 14.03
CA TYR A 42 0.73 -11.61 13.63
C TYR A 42 -0.16 -11.24 14.84
N ASN A 43 -0.06 -12.02 15.92
CA ASN A 43 -0.83 -11.79 17.15
C ASN A 43 -0.34 -10.55 17.91
N GLU A 44 0.95 -10.22 17.83
CA GLU A 44 1.52 -9.02 18.44
C GLU A 44 0.96 -7.76 17.77
N SER A 45 0.94 -7.71 16.44
CA SER A 45 0.16 -6.74 15.64
C SER A 45 0.26 -7.07 14.15
N HIS A 46 -0.81 -6.78 13.40
CA HIS A 46 -0.89 -6.95 11.95
C HIS A 46 -1.57 -5.75 11.27
N VAL A 47 -1.45 -5.65 9.95
CA VAL A 47 -2.15 -4.63 9.16
C VAL A 47 -3.65 -4.91 9.21
N ILE A 48 -4.48 -3.87 9.26
CA ILE A 48 -5.93 -4.03 9.24
C ILE A 48 -6.38 -4.88 8.03
N THR A 49 -7.40 -5.70 8.22
CA THR A 49 -7.91 -6.69 7.24
C THR A 49 -6.96 -7.82 6.84
N ALA A 50 -5.70 -7.80 7.31
CA ALA A 50 -4.74 -8.84 6.96
C ALA A 50 -5.11 -10.18 7.59
N ARG A 51 -5.01 -11.23 6.79
CA ARG A 51 -5.26 -12.61 7.20
C ARG A 51 -3.95 -13.38 7.21
N ARG A 52 -3.65 -14.01 8.33
CA ARG A 52 -2.46 -14.86 8.42
C ARG A 52 -2.60 -16.09 7.51
N VAL A 53 -1.57 -16.34 6.71
CA VAL A 53 -1.50 -17.55 5.87
C VAL A 53 -1.25 -18.78 6.73
N LYS A 54 -1.92 -19.88 6.40
CA LYS A 54 -1.73 -21.16 7.08
C LYS A 54 -0.65 -21.97 6.37
N LEU A 55 0.13 -22.72 7.15
CA LEU A 55 1.12 -23.65 6.65
C LEU A 55 0.59 -25.08 6.83
N ASN A 56 0.92 -25.97 5.89
CA ASN A 56 0.69 -27.40 6.06
C ASN A 56 1.75 -28.02 7.01
N PRO A 57 1.61 -29.29 7.43
CA PRO A 57 2.61 -29.96 8.26
C PRO A 57 4.00 -30.08 7.63
N MET A 58 4.10 -29.96 6.30
CA MET A 58 5.34 -29.97 5.53
C MET A 58 6.02 -28.59 5.45
N GLY A 59 5.38 -27.53 5.99
CA GLY A 59 5.90 -26.17 5.96
C GLY A 59 5.57 -25.37 4.70
N GLU A 60 4.67 -25.85 3.84
CA GLU A 60 4.25 -25.15 2.63
C GLU A 60 3.01 -24.27 2.89
N TYR A 61 2.95 -23.13 2.19
CA TYR A 61 1.82 -22.19 2.29
C TYR A 61 0.54 -22.77 1.68
N LEU A 62 -0.56 -22.64 2.42
CA LEU A 62 -1.89 -23.07 1.99
C LEU A 62 -2.66 -21.90 1.40
N VAL A 63 -3.31 -22.17 0.27
CA VAL A 63 -4.24 -21.25 -0.38
C VAL A 63 -5.47 -21.02 0.52
N PRO A 64 -5.87 -19.76 0.77
CA PRO A 64 -7.07 -19.47 1.57
C PRO A 64 -8.36 -19.94 0.87
N GLN A 65 -9.02 -20.97 1.41
CA GLN A 65 -10.26 -21.54 0.82
C GLN A 65 -11.46 -20.59 0.81
N SER A 66 -11.46 -19.58 1.67
CA SER A 66 -12.55 -18.61 1.82
C SER A 66 -12.52 -17.46 0.81
N VAL A 67 -11.55 -17.45 -0.12
CA VAL A 67 -11.37 -16.36 -1.08
C VAL A 67 -11.24 -16.95 -2.48
N GLU A 68 -12.05 -16.46 -3.40
CA GLU A 68 -11.94 -16.79 -4.83
C GLU A 68 -10.81 -15.99 -5.47
N LEU A 69 -9.58 -16.52 -5.37
CA LEU A 69 -8.37 -15.87 -5.88
C LEU A 69 -8.41 -15.59 -7.40
N GLU A 70 -9.21 -16.35 -8.15
CA GLU A 70 -9.37 -16.11 -9.59
C GLU A 70 -10.05 -14.77 -9.91
N CYS A 71 -10.86 -14.27 -8.98
CA CYS A 71 -11.68 -13.07 -9.16
C CYS A 71 -11.18 -11.88 -8.33
N VAL A 72 -10.20 -12.10 -7.45
CA VAL A 72 -9.69 -11.02 -6.61
C VAL A 72 -8.96 -9.97 -7.47
N LYS A 73 -9.32 -8.70 -7.28
CA LYS A 73 -8.68 -7.58 -7.97
C LYS A 73 -7.28 -7.32 -7.45
N TYR A 74 -7.10 -7.30 -6.14
CA TYR A 74 -5.81 -7.13 -5.49
C TYR A 74 -5.50 -8.31 -4.57
N CYS A 75 -4.45 -9.06 -4.87
CA CYS A 75 -3.87 -10.05 -3.95
C CYS A 75 -2.54 -9.49 -3.45
N VAL A 76 -2.48 -9.15 -2.16
CA VAL A 76 -1.30 -8.54 -1.53
C VAL A 76 -0.76 -9.46 -0.45
N VAL A 77 0.54 -9.75 -0.50
CA VAL A 77 1.24 -10.59 0.47
C VAL A 77 2.37 -9.77 1.10
N TYR A 78 2.54 -9.88 2.41
CA TYR A 78 3.65 -9.25 3.10
C TYR A 78 4.23 -10.16 4.18
N ASP A 79 5.52 -9.97 4.45
CA ASP A 79 6.22 -10.55 5.60
C ASP A 79 6.80 -9.42 6.48
N GLY A 80 7.85 -9.68 7.25
CA GLY A 80 8.47 -8.64 8.08
C GLY A 80 9.17 -7.54 7.30
N LYS A 81 9.93 -7.89 6.25
CA LYS A 81 11.01 -7.02 5.72
C LYS A 81 11.38 -7.22 4.24
N THR A 82 10.69 -8.06 3.48
CA THR A 82 11.04 -8.35 2.06
C THR A 82 11.03 -7.07 1.23
N SER A 83 12.15 -6.76 0.56
CA SER A 83 12.36 -5.49 -0.14
C SER A 83 12.81 -5.61 -1.59
N SER A 84 13.13 -6.82 -2.06
CA SER A 84 13.49 -7.15 -3.44
C SER A 84 12.77 -8.42 -3.90
N LEU A 85 12.57 -8.54 -5.22
CA LEU A 85 12.24 -9.79 -5.87
C LEU A 85 13.52 -10.33 -6.49
N ASP A 86 13.89 -11.56 -6.16
CA ASP A 86 14.91 -12.28 -6.93
C ASP A 86 14.24 -12.74 -8.23
N ASP A 87 14.64 -12.14 -9.35
CA ASP A 87 14.14 -12.50 -10.67
C ASP A 87 14.96 -13.68 -11.21
N PRO A 88 14.39 -14.90 -11.33
CA PRO A 88 15.16 -16.06 -11.79
C PRO A 88 15.47 -16.06 -13.30
N TYR A 89 15.06 -15.04 -14.07
CA TYR A 89 15.25 -14.99 -15.53
C TYR A 89 16.18 -13.89 -16.06
N TYR A 90 16.86 -13.13 -15.19
CA TYR A 90 17.90 -12.19 -15.62
C TYR A 90 19.29 -12.84 -15.64
N ASP A 91 19.64 -13.46 -16.77
CA ASP A 91 21.03 -13.69 -17.16
C ASP A 91 21.67 -12.34 -17.50
N GLY A 92 22.53 -11.86 -16.61
CA GLY A 92 23.37 -10.69 -16.83
C GLY A 92 24.42 -10.94 -17.91
N SER A 93 24.02 -10.84 -19.17
CA SER A 93 24.94 -10.68 -20.31
C SER A 93 24.82 -9.26 -20.87
N VAL A 94 25.47 -8.32 -20.21
CA VAL A 94 25.89 -7.07 -20.87
C VAL A 94 27.40 -7.13 -20.98
N GLU A 95 27.89 -7.16 -22.21
CA GLU A 95 29.30 -7.14 -22.55
C GLU A 95 29.95 -5.82 -22.11
N ASP A 96 30.87 -5.89 -21.15
CA ASP A 96 31.77 -4.78 -20.81
C ASP A 96 32.88 -4.65 -21.87
N VAL A 97 32.79 -3.60 -22.69
CA VAL A 97 33.91 -3.15 -23.54
C VAL A 97 34.76 -2.13 -22.77
N LYS A 98 35.83 -2.67 -22.19
CA LYS A 98 37.24 -2.18 -22.25
C LYS A 98 37.62 -0.89 -21.50
N GLY A 99 38.47 -1.07 -20.47
CA GLY A 99 39.59 -0.14 -20.24
C GLY A 99 40.33 -0.22 -18.89
N THR A 100 41.46 -0.95 -18.90
CA THR A 100 42.71 -0.68 -18.15
C THR A 100 42.94 -1.38 -16.79
N LYS A 101 43.94 -2.29 -16.78
CA LYS A 101 44.66 -2.86 -15.59
C LYS A 101 45.96 -2.06 -15.35
N PRO A 102 46.64 -2.15 -14.17
CA PRO A 102 47.56 -3.27 -13.84
C PRO A 102 47.42 -3.80 -12.38
N VAL A 103 47.34 -5.11 -12.12
CA VAL A 103 48.39 -6.11 -11.80
C VAL A 103 49.05 -5.98 -10.41
N SER A 104 48.76 -6.95 -9.52
CA SER A 104 49.76 -7.67 -8.70
C SER A 104 49.25 -9.02 -8.13
N VAL A 105 49.61 -10.09 -8.85
CA VAL A 105 50.09 -11.44 -8.47
C VAL A 105 49.72 -12.11 -7.11
N ILE A 106 48.88 -13.16 -7.23
CA ILE A 106 48.94 -14.59 -6.79
C ILE A 106 49.36 -15.00 -5.35
N SER A 107 48.41 -15.67 -4.66
CA SER A 107 48.51 -17.04 -4.08
C SER A 107 47.10 -17.41 -3.56
N GLY A 108 46.41 -18.51 -3.89
CA GLY A 108 46.84 -19.87 -4.19
C GLY A 108 46.27 -20.78 -3.09
N SER A 109 45.00 -21.19 -3.20
CA SER A 109 44.44 -22.33 -2.45
C SER A 109 43.06 -22.71 -2.97
N GLU A 110 43.00 -23.90 -3.57
CA GLU A 110 41.78 -24.60 -3.93
C GLU A 110 41.03 -25.04 -2.68
N SER A 111 39.79 -24.59 -2.54
CA SER A 111 38.81 -25.27 -1.72
C SER A 111 37.44 -25.15 -2.38
N SER A 112 36.99 -26.30 -2.85
CA SER A 112 35.63 -26.59 -3.25
C SER A 112 34.65 -26.19 -2.14
N SER A 113 33.90 -25.12 -2.36
CA SER A 113 32.59 -24.96 -1.76
C SER A 113 31.69 -24.26 -2.75
N SER A 114 30.78 -25.02 -3.35
CA SER A 114 29.59 -24.51 -4.01
C SER A 114 28.71 -23.81 -2.98
N CYS A 115 29.09 -22.60 -2.57
CA CYS A 115 28.22 -21.70 -1.85
C CYS A 115 27.46 -20.90 -2.89
N SER A 116 26.41 -21.52 -3.43
CA SER A 116 25.32 -20.81 -4.09
C SER A 116 24.86 -19.70 -3.15
N GLN A 117 25.15 -18.46 -3.54
CA GLN A 117 24.60 -17.27 -2.93
C GLN A 117 23.11 -17.20 -3.28
N ASN A 118 22.32 -18.11 -2.73
CA ASN A 118 20.87 -17.98 -2.74
C ASN A 118 20.56 -17.06 -1.57
N ALA A 119 20.29 -15.79 -1.84
CA ALA A 119 19.54 -14.98 -0.88
C ALA A 119 18.28 -15.80 -0.55
N GLU A 120 18.07 -16.10 0.73
CA GLU A 120 16.92 -16.90 1.14
C GLU A 120 15.66 -16.16 0.69
N GLU A 121 14.94 -16.71 -0.30
CA GLU A 121 13.70 -16.14 -0.80
C GLU A 121 12.77 -15.85 0.39
N GLY A 122 12.35 -14.59 0.53
CA GLY A 122 11.54 -14.15 1.67
C GLY A 122 10.22 -14.93 1.80
N ALA A 123 9.70 -15.02 3.03
CA ALA A 123 8.45 -15.72 3.34
C ALA A 123 7.28 -15.22 2.47
N ALA A 124 7.23 -13.91 2.20
CA ALA A 124 6.22 -13.33 1.31
C ALA A 124 6.37 -13.83 -0.13
N THR A 125 7.59 -13.92 -0.65
CA THR A 125 7.89 -14.40 -2.00
C THR A 125 7.53 -15.86 -2.16
N GLN A 126 7.90 -16.71 -1.20
CA GLN A 126 7.52 -18.13 -1.18
C GLN A 126 5.99 -18.30 -1.17
N CYS A 127 5.28 -17.53 -0.34
CA CYS A 127 3.82 -17.57 -0.31
C CYS A 127 3.22 -17.08 -1.63
N ALA A 128 3.75 -16.01 -2.21
CA ALA A 128 3.25 -15.42 -3.45
C ALA A 128 3.41 -16.37 -4.64
N ARG A 129 4.50 -17.15 -4.71
CA ARG A 129 4.72 -18.20 -5.73
C ARG A 129 3.60 -19.24 -5.75
N VAL A 130 3.10 -19.63 -4.58
CA VAL A 130 1.97 -20.56 -4.48
C VAL A 130 0.69 -19.89 -4.99
N LEU A 131 0.45 -18.63 -4.63
CA LEU A 131 -0.76 -17.89 -4.97
C LEU A 131 -0.84 -17.47 -6.45
N GLU A 132 0.30 -17.27 -7.10
CA GLU A 132 0.40 -16.87 -8.51
C GLU A 132 -0.27 -17.88 -9.46
N GLN A 133 -0.37 -19.15 -9.05
CA GLN A 133 -1.02 -20.21 -9.83
C GLN A 133 -2.55 -20.12 -9.81
N PHE A 134 -3.13 -19.43 -8.82
CA PHE A 134 -4.58 -19.36 -8.59
C PHE A 134 -5.17 -17.97 -8.87
N THR A 135 -4.31 -16.98 -9.14
CA THR A 135 -4.71 -15.59 -9.37
C THR A 135 -4.69 -15.25 -10.86
N ARG A 136 -5.61 -14.38 -11.29
CA ARG A 136 -5.58 -13.81 -12.65
C ARG A 136 -4.75 -12.53 -12.73
N HIS A 137 -4.69 -11.78 -11.64
CA HIS A 137 -3.90 -10.55 -11.50
C HIS A 137 -2.57 -10.83 -10.80
N PRO A 138 -1.50 -10.06 -11.08
CA PRO A 138 -0.21 -10.27 -10.42
C PRO A 138 -0.34 -10.21 -8.91
N VAL A 139 0.40 -11.07 -8.22
CA VAL A 139 0.46 -11.04 -6.76
C VAL A 139 1.40 -9.92 -6.34
N LEU A 140 0.89 -9.01 -5.52
CA LEU A 140 1.61 -7.84 -5.03
C LEU A 140 2.37 -8.20 -3.75
N ILE A 141 3.68 -8.00 -3.75
CA ILE A 141 4.53 -8.19 -2.57
C ILE A 141 4.85 -6.83 -1.96
N LEU A 142 4.46 -6.64 -0.70
CA LEU A 142 4.68 -5.37 -0.01
C LEU A 142 6.16 -5.11 0.25
N LYS A 143 6.71 -4.09 -0.40
CA LYS A 143 8.11 -3.73 -0.31
C LYS A 143 8.46 -3.12 1.05
N GLY A 144 9.42 -3.74 1.73
CA GLY A 144 9.80 -3.47 3.10
C GLY A 144 8.88 -4.12 4.15
N GLY A 145 7.93 -4.94 3.71
CA GLY A 145 7.04 -5.71 4.57
C GLY A 145 6.27 -4.90 5.61
N TYR A 146 5.96 -5.57 6.71
CA TYR A 146 5.24 -5.02 7.85
C TYR A 146 6.00 -3.86 8.50
N GLU A 147 7.31 -3.98 8.67
CA GLU A 147 8.13 -2.97 9.37
C GLU A 147 8.05 -1.61 8.67
N ARG A 148 8.28 -1.58 7.36
CA ARG A 148 8.24 -0.33 6.60
C ARG A 148 6.84 0.26 6.52
N PHE A 149 5.83 -0.58 6.26
CA PHE A 149 4.45 -0.11 6.19
C PHE A 149 3.98 0.49 7.51
N THR A 150 4.30 -0.17 8.63
CA THR A 150 3.90 0.30 9.96
C THR A 150 4.69 1.49 10.48
N ALA A 151 5.92 1.70 9.99
CA ALA A 151 6.66 2.92 10.23
C ALA A 151 5.98 4.14 9.57
N CYS A 152 5.43 3.97 8.35
CA CYS A 152 4.70 5.03 7.64
C CYS A 152 3.26 5.21 8.15
N TYR A 153 2.52 4.11 8.32
CA TYR A 153 1.07 4.09 8.57
C TYR A 153 0.72 3.36 9.87
N HIS A 154 1.30 3.84 10.98
CA HIS A 154 1.16 3.23 12.31
C HIS A 154 -0.29 3.13 12.84
N PHE A 155 -1.21 3.92 12.31
CA PHE A 155 -2.64 3.95 12.66
C PHE A 155 -3.46 2.86 11.95
N LEU A 156 -2.91 2.19 10.92
CA LEU A 156 -3.54 1.04 10.24
C LEU A 156 -3.14 -0.31 10.85
N ARG A 157 -2.58 -0.29 12.07
CA ARG A 157 -2.14 -1.46 12.82
C ARG A 157 -3.23 -1.90 13.78
N THR A 158 -3.46 -3.20 13.87
CA THR A 158 -4.43 -3.77 14.80
C THR A 158 -3.88 -5.03 15.46
N GLN A 159 -4.46 -5.40 16.60
CA GLN A 159 -4.33 -6.72 17.23
C GLN A 159 -5.60 -7.56 17.04
N LYS A 160 -6.72 -6.90 16.73
CA LYS A 160 -8.01 -7.54 16.49
C LYS A 160 -8.09 -7.99 15.04
N ILE A 161 -8.47 -9.25 14.83
CA ILE A 161 -8.74 -9.80 13.51
C ILE A 161 -9.97 -9.08 12.94
N PHE A 162 -9.75 -8.24 11.93
CA PHE A 162 -10.76 -7.37 11.34
C PHE A 162 -11.18 -7.93 9.97
N TRP A 163 -12.20 -8.78 9.92
CA TRP A 163 -12.59 -9.46 8.67
C TRP A 163 -14.09 -9.69 8.51
N MET A 164 -14.89 -9.44 9.54
CA MET A 164 -16.32 -9.64 9.44
C MET A 164 -16.94 -8.55 8.56
N PRO A 165 -17.91 -8.88 7.69
CA PRO A 165 -18.55 -7.89 6.81
C PRO A 165 -19.05 -6.65 7.55
N GLN A 166 -19.65 -6.83 8.73
CA GLN A 166 -20.13 -5.72 9.58
C GLN A 166 -19.00 -4.79 10.06
N GLU A 167 -17.80 -5.34 10.30
CA GLU A 167 -16.64 -4.56 10.68
C GLU A 167 -16.10 -3.80 9.47
N LEU A 168 -16.06 -4.44 8.29
CA LEU A 168 -15.66 -3.83 7.03
C LEU A 168 -16.62 -2.71 6.60
N ASP A 169 -17.92 -2.85 6.85
CA ASP A 169 -18.94 -1.83 6.58
C ASP A 169 -18.78 -0.60 7.50
N ALA A 170 -18.37 -0.84 8.75
CA ALA A 170 -18.10 0.22 9.73
C ALA A 170 -16.71 0.87 9.57
N PHE A 171 -15.87 0.35 8.69
CA PHE A 171 -14.53 0.88 8.46
C PHE A 171 -14.62 2.27 7.85
N GLN A 172 -14.04 3.25 8.55
CA GLN A 172 -13.91 4.61 8.06
C GLN A 172 -12.57 4.74 7.33
N PRO A 173 -12.58 4.86 5.99
CA PRO A 173 -11.35 4.97 5.21
C PRO A 173 -10.69 6.32 5.48
N TYR A 174 -9.36 6.35 5.43
CA TYR A 174 -8.59 7.58 5.41
C TYR A 174 -8.64 8.22 4.00
N PRO A 175 -8.28 9.50 3.88
CA PRO A 175 -8.01 10.14 2.58
C PRO A 175 -6.99 9.35 1.75
N VAL A 176 -7.19 9.29 0.44
CA VAL A 176 -6.24 8.65 -0.49
C VAL A 176 -4.99 9.51 -0.60
N GLU A 177 -3.81 8.90 -0.61
CA GLU A 177 -2.54 9.60 -0.73
C GLU A 177 -2.14 9.76 -2.20
N ILE A 178 -2.06 11.01 -2.67
CA ILE A 178 -1.68 11.35 -4.05
C ILE A 178 -0.17 11.56 -4.14
N LEU A 179 0.39 12.33 -3.19
CA LEU A 179 1.84 12.50 -3.04
C LEU A 179 2.28 11.95 -1.69
N PRO A 180 3.23 10.99 -1.67
CA PRO A 180 3.70 10.37 -0.43
C PRO A 180 4.11 11.40 0.63
N ALA A 181 3.50 11.29 1.80
CA ALA A 181 3.62 12.11 2.98
C ALA A 181 3.40 13.62 2.75
N LYS A 182 2.74 14.02 1.66
CA LYS A 182 2.60 15.43 1.24
C LYS A 182 1.20 15.85 0.82
N LEU A 183 0.49 15.04 0.05
CA LEU A 183 -0.83 15.41 -0.49
C LEU A 183 -1.79 14.24 -0.36
N TYR A 184 -2.90 14.51 0.33
CA TYR A 184 -4.01 13.59 0.50
C TYR A 184 -5.24 14.13 -0.22
N MET A 185 -6.09 13.26 -0.75
CA MET A 185 -7.36 13.58 -1.37
C MET A 185 -8.46 12.90 -0.56
N GLY A 186 -9.36 13.70 0.00
CA GLY A 186 -10.43 13.20 0.85
C GLY A 186 -11.72 13.98 0.69
N ASP A 187 -12.76 13.46 1.32
CA ASP A 187 -14.02 14.18 1.44
C ASP A 187 -13.99 15.18 2.60
N TYR A 188 -15.05 16.00 2.67
CA TYR A 188 -15.21 16.97 3.74
C TYR A 188 -15.24 16.31 5.14
N ARG A 189 -15.82 15.12 5.27
CA ARG A 189 -15.97 14.43 6.57
C ARG A 189 -14.61 13.99 7.11
N GLN A 190 -13.79 13.40 6.25
CA GLN A 190 -12.43 12.99 6.55
C GLN A 190 -11.54 14.19 6.90
N ALA A 191 -11.72 15.30 6.18
CA ALA A 191 -10.95 16.51 6.43
C ALA A 191 -11.33 17.20 7.75
N CYS A 192 -12.57 17.07 8.22
CA CYS A 192 -13.03 17.60 9.51
C CYS A 192 -12.78 16.66 10.69
N ASP A 193 -12.40 15.41 10.46
CA ASP A 193 -12.16 14.43 11.54
C ASP A 193 -10.84 14.74 12.30
N PRO A 194 -10.91 15.01 13.61
CA PRO A 194 -9.72 15.35 14.39
C PRO A 194 -8.73 14.19 14.52
N GLN A 195 -9.20 12.94 14.47
CA GLN A 195 -8.34 11.77 14.52
C GLN A 195 -7.53 11.64 13.22
N ILE A 196 -8.18 11.76 12.06
CA ILE A 196 -7.50 11.72 10.75
C ILE A 196 -6.47 12.84 10.64
N GLN A 197 -6.83 14.04 11.07
CA GLN A 197 -5.91 15.18 11.07
C GLN A 197 -4.66 14.94 11.92
N LYS A 198 -4.83 14.30 13.08
CA LYS A 198 -3.72 13.98 13.99
C LYS A 198 -2.85 12.85 13.44
N ASP A 199 -3.46 11.79 12.95
CA ASP A 199 -2.79 10.58 12.48
C ASP A 199 -1.97 10.86 11.21
N LEU A 200 -2.51 11.67 10.29
CA LEU A 200 -1.85 12.11 9.06
C LEU A 200 -1.00 13.38 9.23
N LYS A 201 -1.04 14.03 10.41
CA LYS A 201 -0.31 15.26 10.73
C LYS A 201 -0.61 16.43 9.78
N ILE A 202 -1.87 16.56 9.36
CA ILE A 202 -2.30 17.56 8.37
C ILE A 202 -2.09 18.99 8.91
N LYS A 203 -1.32 19.80 8.18
CA LYS A 203 -1.00 21.20 8.53
C LYS A 203 -1.84 22.22 7.76
N ALA A 204 -2.30 21.86 6.56
CA ALA A 204 -3.11 22.73 5.71
C ALA A 204 -4.19 21.96 4.97
N GLN A 205 -5.26 22.67 4.63
CA GLN A 205 -6.40 22.12 3.89
C GLN A 205 -6.68 23.01 2.68
N VAL A 206 -6.94 22.38 1.54
CA VAL A 206 -7.36 23.05 0.31
C VAL A 206 -8.77 22.61 0.01
N ASN A 207 -9.72 23.54 0.09
CA ASN A 207 -11.10 23.28 -0.30
C ASN A 207 -11.34 23.72 -1.73
N ILE A 208 -11.64 22.77 -2.61
CA ILE A 208 -12.03 23.02 -4.00
C ILE A 208 -13.54 22.75 -4.10
N SER A 209 -14.35 23.77 -3.86
CA SER A 209 -15.81 23.71 -4.00
C SER A 209 -16.39 25.10 -4.23
N GLU A 210 -17.65 25.17 -4.64
CA GLU A 210 -18.36 26.46 -4.78
C GLU A 210 -18.72 27.06 -3.40
N GLU A 211 -19.04 26.19 -2.43
CA GLU A 211 -19.37 26.61 -1.07
C GLU A 211 -18.12 26.77 -0.20
N ILE A 212 -17.99 27.91 0.46
CA ILE A 212 -17.04 28.09 1.57
C ILE A 212 -17.59 27.33 2.76
N ALA A 213 -17.09 26.13 3.04
CA ALA A 213 -17.43 25.43 4.27
C ALA A 213 -16.94 26.27 5.46
N THR A 214 -17.88 26.92 6.17
CA THR A 214 -17.65 27.88 7.26
C THR A 214 -17.31 27.22 8.60
N LEU A 215 -16.71 26.02 8.61
CA LEU A 215 -16.61 25.19 9.82
C LEU A 215 -15.17 24.82 10.22
N PHE A 216 -14.20 25.70 9.95
CA PHE A 216 -12.83 25.50 10.42
C PHE A 216 -12.58 26.32 11.69
N THR A 217 -12.78 25.67 12.83
CA THR A 217 -12.71 26.25 14.19
C THR A 217 -11.29 26.38 14.75
N ASP A 218 -10.26 25.99 14.01
CA ASP A 218 -8.90 25.93 14.51
C ASP A 218 -8.01 26.98 13.81
N GLU A 219 -7.78 28.12 14.49
CA GLU A 219 -6.98 29.25 13.99
C GLU A 219 -5.51 28.88 13.66
N SER A 220 -5.09 27.66 13.99
CA SER A 220 -3.75 27.13 13.76
C SER A 220 -3.51 26.55 12.35
N LYS A 221 -4.55 26.34 11.54
CA LYS A 221 -4.45 25.64 10.25
C LYS A 221 -4.65 26.58 9.06
N LYS A 222 -3.76 26.48 8.08
CA LYS A 222 -3.86 27.26 6.83
C LYS A 222 -4.93 26.64 5.93
N LEU A 223 -6.02 27.38 5.73
CA LEU A 223 -7.09 27.02 4.79
C LEU A 223 -6.92 27.82 3.50
N LEU A 224 -6.81 27.11 2.38
CA LEU A 224 -6.90 27.70 1.04
C LEU A 224 -8.24 27.27 0.44
N HIS A 225 -9.09 28.21 0.08
CA HIS A 225 -10.30 27.92 -0.68
C HIS A 225 -10.14 28.38 -2.12
N VAL A 226 -10.34 27.46 -3.05
CA VAL A 226 -10.36 27.75 -4.48
C VAL A 226 -11.78 27.50 -4.95
N SER A 227 -12.50 28.57 -5.26
CA SER A 227 -13.83 28.44 -5.85
C SER A 227 -13.68 28.01 -7.31
N VAL A 228 -14.11 26.79 -7.60
CA VAL A 228 -14.14 26.24 -8.97
C VAL A 228 -15.59 25.97 -9.32
N THR A 229 -16.05 26.56 -10.42
CA THR A 229 -17.31 26.21 -11.06
C THR A 229 -17.12 24.93 -11.86
N ASP A 230 -18.11 24.02 -11.86
CA ASP A 230 -18.11 22.72 -12.56
C ASP A 230 -18.01 22.84 -14.10
N SER A 231 -16.87 23.33 -14.58
CA SER A 231 -16.50 23.44 -15.98
C SER A 231 -15.41 22.40 -16.26
N PRO A 232 -15.51 21.57 -17.31
CA PRO A 232 -14.66 20.40 -17.54
C PRO A 232 -13.19 20.70 -17.93
N HIS A 233 -12.69 21.92 -17.74
CA HIS A 233 -11.40 22.36 -18.25
C HIS A 233 -10.68 23.34 -17.33
N ILE A 234 -10.09 22.91 -16.21
CA ILE A 234 -9.04 23.70 -15.54
C ILE A 234 -7.97 22.78 -14.92
N PHE A 235 -6.69 23.07 -15.25
CA PHE A 235 -5.47 22.54 -14.63
C PHE A 235 -5.12 23.37 -13.40
N VAL A 236 -4.66 22.73 -12.32
CA VAL A 236 -4.31 23.38 -11.06
C VAL A 236 -2.80 23.65 -11.04
N ASP A 237 -2.38 24.87 -11.38
CA ASP A 237 -0.95 25.27 -11.43
C ASP A 237 -0.51 26.22 -10.29
N ASP A 238 -1.38 26.55 -9.34
CA ASP A 238 -1.03 27.48 -8.24
C ASP A 238 -1.09 26.80 -6.85
N LEU A 239 -0.09 25.99 -6.53
CA LEU A 239 0.20 25.60 -5.15
C LEU A 239 1.59 26.13 -4.76
N GLN A 240 1.61 27.31 -4.12
CA GLN A 240 2.86 27.97 -3.71
C GLN A 240 3.54 27.27 -2.53
N ASP A 241 4.87 27.24 -2.61
CA ASP A 241 5.82 26.62 -1.71
C ASP A 241 5.69 27.04 -0.23
N GLY A 242 5.88 26.07 0.67
CA GLY A 242 6.12 26.32 2.10
C GLY A 242 5.33 25.47 3.09
N ILE A 243 4.49 24.54 2.64
CA ILE A 243 3.74 23.63 3.51
C ILE A 243 4.04 22.18 3.10
N GLU A 244 4.43 21.38 4.09
CA GLU A 244 4.91 20.02 3.87
C GLU A 244 3.78 19.00 3.64
N GLN A 245 2.56 19.26 4.15
CA GLN A 245 1.43 18.32 4.13
C GLN A 245 0.07 19.02 3.91
N TRP A 246 -0.64 18.62 2.86
CA TRP A 246 -1.91 19.15 2.39
C TRP A 246 -2.98 18.06 2.33
N ILE A 247 -4.22 18.41 2.64
CA ILE A 247 -5.39 17.63 2.23
C ILE A 247 -6.22 18.43 1.23
N LEU A 248 -6.43 17.84 0.07
CA LEU A 248 -7.35 18.29 -0.95
C LEU A 248 -8.74 17.77 -0.61
N ILE A 249 -9.65 18.70 -0.33
CA ILE A 249 -11.06 18.41 -0.15
C ILE A 249 -11.72 18.63 -1.50
N CYS A 250 -12.16 17.54 -2.13
CA CYS A 250 -13.00 17.61 -3.31
C CYS A 250 -14.43 17.25 -2.90
N SER A 251 -15.24 18.27 -2.62
CA SER A 251 -16.69 18.11 -2.49
C SER A 251 -17.28 18.09 -3.91
N TYR A 252 -17.23 16.94 -4.58
CA TYR A 252 -18.14 16.72 -5.71
C TYR A 252 -19.54 16.53 -5.15
N GLN A 253 -20.34 17.58 -5.14
CA GLN A 253 -21.78 17.42 -5.10
C GLN A 253 -22.15 16.78 -6.43
N VAL A 254 -22.42 15.48 -6.43
CA VAL A 254 -23.06 14.85 -7.60
C VAL A 254 -24.38 15.61 -7.75
N CYS A 255 -24.46 16.51 -8.73
CA CYS A 255 -25.73 17.05 -9.18
C CYS A 255 -26.62 15.84 -9.47
N THR A 256 -27.58 15.60 -8.59
CA THR A 256 -28.71 14.73 -8.86
C THR A 256 -29.41 15.37 -10.06
N LEU A 257 -29.08 14.92 -11.26
CA LEU A 257 -29.91 15.09 -12.44
C LEU A 257 -31.18 14.32 -12.15
N VAL A 258 -32.13 15.04 -11.55
CA VAL A 258 -33.54 14.69 -11.55
C VAL A 258 -33.97 14.68 -13.00
N HIS A 259 -34.34 13.51 -13.50
CA HIS A 259 -35.21 13.37 -14.66
C HIS A 259 -36.46 12.61 -14.25
#